data_AF-A0A8J4GTR7-F1
#
_entry.id   AF-A0A8J4GTR7-F1
#
_cell.length_a   1.000
_cell.length_b   1.000
_cell.length_c   1.000
_cell.angle_alpha   90.00
_cell.angle_beta   90.00
_cell.angle_gamma   90.00
#
_symmetry.space_group_name_H-M   'P 1'
#
loop_
_entity.id
_entity.type
_entity.pdbx_description
1 polymer ?
#
loop_
_entity_poly.entity_id
_entity_poly.type
_entity_poly.pdbx_seq_one_letter_code
_entity_poly.pdbx_strand_id
1 'polypeptide(L)'
;RFLDVALVLGALGCRRCGSEADLILSLDDRVAVLQVGGLPVVQSAVIHARTAGDAALEARLDRVIRVLEFQDVIRKRLQERHDSLAADARRLCGGKGDPVGCPRATGPSVPALEASLSALDKALTELSEAPLELSALYNGYAQQFALWDISLRMIHFAGGCGGGDMDDRSAVVQRLWDNELLRVFEQCREDDPLKRIEAACDAVSTLGSSLHYDPDMLPLAHLAERLESLAAGLPTADGRSTAAEAAVLVEAANRSSELIVRALTAAAGGSTAAVWKVYKPLVYREQGHTVPATPMDSYRTNAAVRRVKVQLLR
;
A
#
# COMPACT_ATOMS: atom_id res chain seq x y z
N ARG A 1 -26.09 -27.17 18.61
CA ARG A 1 -25.78 -25.90 19.33
C ARG A 1 -24.65 -25.15 18.61
N PHE A 2 -24.73 -25.04 17.29
CA PHE A 2 -23.67 -24.43 16.48
C PHE A 2 -23.71 -22.89 16.53
N LEU A 3 -24.93 -22.33 16.68
CA LEU A 3 -25.15 -20.91 16.89
C LEU A 3 -24.57 -20.44 18.24
N ASP A 4 -24.77 -21.20 19.32
CA ASP A 4 -24.23 -20.87 20.65
C ASP A 4 -22.70 -20.82 20.63
N VAL A 5 -22.06 -21.79 19.95
CA VAL A 5 -20.61 -21.82 19.75
C VAL A 5 -20.16 -20.60 18.92
N ALA A 6 -20.85 -20.28 17.83
CA ALA A 6 -20.53 -19.11 17.01
C ALA A 6 -20.67 -17.77 17.78
N LEU A 7 -21.68 -17.66 18.63
CA LEU A 7 -21.91 -16.48 19.47
C LEU A 7 -20.86 -16.35 20.57
N VAL A 8 -20.50 -17.44 21.25
CA VAL A 8 -19.46 -17.45 22.29
C VAL A 8 -18.10 -17.12 21.68
N LEU A 9 -17.76 -17.68 20.52
CA LEU A 9 -16.50 -17.41 19.84
C LEU A 9 -16.43 -16.01 19.27
N GLY A 10 -17.53 -15.52 18.69
CA GLY A 10 -17.65 -14.12 18.27
C GLY A 10 -17.50 -13.16 19.46
N ALA A 11 -18.11 -13.49 20.61
CA ALA A 11 -17.97 -12.71 21.83
C ALA A 11 -16.53 -12.74 22.38
N LEU A 12 -15.84 -13.89 22.35
CA LEU A 12 -14.45 -14.03 22.77
C LEU A 12 -13.49 -13.24 21.87
N GLY A 13 -13.69 -13.28 20.54
CA GLY A 13 -12.88 -12.53 19.59
C GLY A 13 -13.09 -11.01 19.66
N CYS A 14 -14.33 -10.57 19.96
CA CYS A 14 -14.69 -9.15 20.05
C CYS A 14 -14.55 -8.55 21.45
N ARG A 15 -14.23 -9.34 22.48
CA ARG A 15 -14.20 -8.85 23.87
C ARG A 15 -13.06 -7.86 24.02
N ARG A 16 -13.39 -6.58 24.17
CA ARG A 16 -12.43 -5.57 24.64
C ARG A 16 -12.00 -5.99 26.05
N CYS A 17 -10.70 -5.93 26.35
CA CYS A 17 -10.18 -6.26 27.67
C CYS A 17 -10.97 -5.47 28.71
N GLY A 18 -11.80 -6.17 29.48
CA GLY A 18 -12.53 -5.60 30.60
C GLY A 18 -11.72 -5.78 31.86
N SER A 19 -11.94 -4.91 32.85
CA SER A 19 -11.32 -4.92 34.18
C SER A 19 -11.51 -6.23 34.98
N GLU A 20 -12.28 -7.20 34.49
CA GLU A 20 -12.48 -8.48 35.15
C GLU A 20 -11.46 -9.50 34.62
N ALA A 21 -10.55 -9.90 35.50
CA ALA A 21 -9.29 -10.60 35.25
C ALA A 21 -9.37 -12.01 34.65
N ASP A 22 -10.54 -12.51 34.23
CA ASP A 22 -10.71 -13.95 34.03
C ASP A 22 -10.45 -14.49 32.63
N LEU A 23 -10.26 -13.65 31.58
CA LEU A 23 -9.77 -14.12 30.26
C LEU A 23 -9.09 -12.98 29.48
N ILE A 24 -7.87 -12.61 29.85
CA ILE A 24 -7.01 -11.76 29.01
C ILE A 24 -6.36 -12.67 27.96
N LEU A 25 -6.95 -12.75 26.77
CA LEU A 25 -6.31 -13.39 25.63
C LEU A 25 -5.41 -12.37 24.93
N SER A 26 -4.15 -12.71 24.68
CA SER A 26 -3.25 -11.88 23.88
C SER A 26 -3.75 -11.76 22.44
N LEU A 27 -3.33 -10.75 21.68
CA LEU A 27 -3.66 -10.69 20.24
C LEU A 27 -3.16 -11.94 19.53
N ASP A 28 -1.98 -12.45 19.86
CA ASP A 28 -1.47 -13.69 19.28
C ASP A 28 -2.33 -14.88 19.64
N ASP A 29 -2.89 -14.96 20.85
CA ASP A 29 -3.86 -16.02 21.22
C ASP A 29 -5.21 -15.82 20.54
N ARG A 30 -5.65 -14.57 20.30
CA ARG A 30 -6.88 -14.27 19.56
C ARG A 30 -6.69 -14.61 18.09
N VAL A 31 -5.63 -14.11 17.48
CA VAL A 31 -5.21 -14.43 16.11
C VAL A 31 -4.94 -15.91 16.00
N ALA A 32 -4.39 -16.60 17.01
CA ALA A 32 -4.20 -18.06 17.04
C ALA A 32 -5.53 -18.82 17.19
N VAL A 33 -6.43 -18.40 18.05
CA VAL A 33 -7.79 -18.93 18.09
C VAL A 33 -8.50 -18.68 16.74
N LEU A 34 -8.08 -17.64 16.01
CA LEU A 34 -8.56 -17.31 14.67
C LEU A 34 -7.76 -17.99 13.52
N GLN A 35 -6.50 -18.41 13.72
CA GLN A 35 -5.50 -18.76 12.67
C GLN A 35 -4.54 -19.93 12.99
N VAL A 36 -4.35 -20.39 14.24
CA VAL A 36 -3.41 -21.48 14.55
C VAL A 36 -3.91 -22.79 13.93
N GLY A 37 -3.13 -23.30 12.97
CA GLY A 37 -3.24 -24.65 12.45
C GLY A 37 -4.00 -24.83 11.13
N GLY A 38 -4.37 -23.76 10.41
CA GLY A 38 -4.89 -23.88 9.03
C GLY A 38 -6.35 -24.33 8.90
N LEU A 39 -7.29 -23.50 9.40
CA LEU A 39 -8.78 -23.60 9.43
C LEU A 39 -9.38 -24.20 10.75
N PRO A 40 -10.53 -23.71 11.29
CA PRO A 40 -10.80 -22.34 11.76
C PRO A 40 -11.83 -22.28 12.92
N VAL A 41 -11.56 -21.68 14.08
CA VAL A 41 -12.62 -21.60 15.12
C VAL A 41 -13.70 -20.57 14.74
N VAL A 42 -13.32 -19.42 14.16
CA VAL A 42 -14.29 -18.42 13.69
C VAL A 42 -14.74 -18.63 12.24
N GLN A 43 -13.93 -19.17 11.32
CA GLN A 43 -14.56 -19.66 10.08
C GLN A 43 -15.45 -20.88 10.34
N SER A 44 -15.24 -21.67 11.40
CA SER A 44 -16.23 -22.66 11.85
C SER A 44 -17.48 -21.95 12.37
N ALA A 45 -17.35 -20.86 13.13
CA ALA A 45 -18.49 -20.01 13.50
C ALA A 45 -19.22 -19.39 12.28
N VAL A 46 -18.50 -18.97 11.24
CA VAL A 46 -19.03 -18.45 9.97
C VAL A 46 -19.70 -19.57 9.16
N ILE A 47 -19.08 -20.74 9.05
CA ILE A 47 -19.67 -21.95 8.44
C ILE A 47 -20.94 -22.34 9.20
N HIS A 48 -20.91 -22.27 10.53
CA HIS A 48 -22.04 -22.57 11.39
C HIS A 48 -23.17 -21.55 11.24
N ALA A 49 -22.86 -20.25 11.20
CA ALA A 49 -23.82 -19.19 10.90
C ALA A 49 -24.43 -19.38 9.50
N ARG A 50 -23.62 -19.70 8.49
CA ARG A 50 -24.06 -20.01 7.13
C ARG A 50 -24.96 -21.24 7.08
N THR A 51 -24.60 -22.32 7.77
CA THR A 51 -25.44 -23.53 7.87
C THR A 51 -26.73 -23.29 8.66
N ALA A 52 -26.75 -22.30 9.56
CA ALA A 52 -27.94 -21.86 10.29
C ALA A 52 -28.80 -20.86 9.48
N GLY A 53 -28.32 -20.40 8.32
CA GLY A 53 -28.99 -19.40 7.49
C GLY A 53 -28.94 -17.97 8.05
N ASP A 54 -28.09 -17.69 9.04
CA ASP A 54 -27.94 -16.36 9.64
C ASP A 54 -26.89 -15.53 8.90
N ALA A 55 -27.29 -14.97 7.76
CA ALA A 55 -26.44 -14.12 6.93
C ALA A 55 -25.96 -12.85 7.66
N ALA A 56 -26.71 -12.38 8.67
CA ALA A 56 -26.33 -11.19 9.44
C ALA A 56 -25.17 -11.50 10.40
N LEU A 57 -25.21 -12.65 11.07
CA LEU A 57 -24.11 -13.13 11.90
C LEU A 57 -22.87 -13.43 11.06
N GLU A 58 -23.04 -14.08 9.90
CA GLU A 58 -21.97 -14.35 8.94
C GLU A 58 -21.24 -13.06 8.54
N ALA A 59 -21.97 -12.07 8.02
CA ALA A 59 -21.40 -10.79 7.60
C ALA A 59 -20.71 -10.03 8.76
N ARG A 60 -21.24 -10.14 9.99
CA ARG A 60 -20.63 -9.54 11.18
C ARG A 60 -19.32 -10.21 11.54
N LEU A 61 -19.27 -11.55 11.53
CA LEU A 61 -18.06 -12.30 11.85
C LEU A 61 -16.97 -12.08 10.80
N ASP A 62 -17.32 -12.08 9.51
CA ASP A 62 -16.38 -11.77 8.43
C ASP A 62 -15.79 -10.37 8.57
N ARG A 63 -16.61 -9.39 8.95
CA ARG A 63 -16.13 -8.02 9.21
C ARG A 63 -15.10 -7.99 10.35
N VAL A 64 -15.37 -8.69 11.45
CA VAL A 64 -14.46 -8.76 12.61
C VAL A 64 -13.14 -9.44 12.22
N ILE A 65 -13.20 -10.57 11.49
CA ILE A 65 -12.01 -11.27 10.99
C ILE A 65 -11.15 -10.31 10.17
N ARG A 66 -11.74 -9.58 9.21
CA ARG A 66 -10.99 -8.64 8.36
C ARG A 66 -10.33 -7.52 9.15
N VAL A 67 -10.99 -6.97 10.17
CA VAL A 67 -10.39 -5.94 11.04
C VAL A 67 -9.19 -6.50 11.81
N LEU A 68 -9.30 -7.73 12.32
CA LEU A 68 -8.20 -8.40 13.03
C LEU A 68 -7.05 -8.76 12.10
N GLU A 69 -7.33 -9.14 10.85
CA GLU A 69 -6.30 -9.32 9.82
C GLU A 69 -5.55 -8.00 9.56
N PHE A 70 -6.24 -6.86 9.47
CA PHE A 70 -5.57 -5.57 9.33
C PHE A 70 -4.69 -5.25 10.54
N GLN A 71 -5.19 -5.47 11.76
CA GLN A 71 -4.43 -5.26 12.98
C GLN A 71 -3.16 -6.13 13.04
N ASP A 72 -3.27 -7.41 12.68
CA ASP A 72 -2.12 -8.33 12.64
C ASP A 72 -1.09 -7.93 11.57
N VAL A 73 -1.53 -7.57 10.36
CA VAL A 73 -0.62 -7.11 9.29
C VAL A 73 0.09 -5.81 9.68
N ILE A 74 -0.62 -4.85 10.29
CA ILE A 74 -0.01 -3.61 10.81
C ILE A 74 1.05 -3.97 11.86
N ARG A 75 0.70 -4.79 12.85
CA ARG A 75 1.62 -5.20 13.91
C ARG A 75 2.87 -5.87 13.35
N LYS A 76 2.73 -6.83 12.43
CA LYS A 76 3.87 -7.51 11.79
C LYS A 76 4.81 -6.53 11.08
N ARG A 77 4.27 -5.54 10.36
CA ARG A 77 5.09 -4.52 9.71
C ARG A 77 5.78 -3.57 10.68
N LEU A 78 5.10 -3.19 11.76
CA LEU A 78 5.73 -2.39 12.81
C LEU A 78 6.85 -3.18 13.50
N GLN A 79 6.67 -4.50 13.68
CA GLN A 79 7.70 -5.39 14.22
C GLN A 79 8.91 -5.47 13.28
N GLU A 80 8.71 -5.71 11.99
CA GLU A 80 9.79 -5.73 10.99
C GLU A 80 10.57 -4.40 10.97
N ARG A 81 9.86 -3.27 11.05
CA ARG A 81 10.47 -1.94 11.12
C ARG A 81 11.24 -1.73 12.42
N HIS A 82 10.68 -2.17 13.54
CA HIS A 82 11.34 -2.14 14.84
C HIS A 82 12.65 -2.94 14.81
N ASP A 83 12.62 -4.17 14.29
CA ASP A 83 13.78 -5.05 14.21
C ASP A 83 14.87 -4.48 13.29
N SER A 84 14.48 -3.85 12.17
CA SER A 84 15.41 -3.12 11.29
C SER A 84 16.09 -1.95 12.02
N LEU A 85 15.32 -1.13 12.74
CA LEU A 85 15.87 0.02 13.46
C LEU A 85 16.73 -0.40 14.66
N ALA A 86 16.36 -1.47 15.35
CA ALA A 86 17.15 -2.05 16.43
C ALA A 86 18.48 -2.63 15.92
N ALA A 87 18.48 -3.26 14.73
CA ALA A 87 19.70 -3.72 14.08
C ALA A 87 20.62 -2.55 13.69
N ASP A 88 20.07 -1.46 13.17
CA ASP A 88 20.82 -0.25 12.82
C ASP A 88 21.40 0.44 14.06
N ALA A 89 20.64 0.53 15.16
CA ALA A 89 21.11 1.04 16.45
C ALA A 89 22.32 0.25 16.97
N ARG A 90 22.26 -1.09 16.92
CA ARG A 90 23.36 -1.97 17.35
C ARG A 90 24.62 -1.78 16.49
N ARG A 91 24.46 -1.55 15.18
CA ARG A 91 25.58 -1.28 14.27
C ARG A 91 26.28 0.04 14.60
N LEU A 92 25.52 1.08 14.94
CA LEU A 92 26.05 2.39 15.30
C LEU A 92 26.78 2.39 16.65
N CYS A 93 26.27 1.65 17.65
CA CYS A 93 26.91 1.54 18.98
C CYS A 93 28.08 0.53 19.03
N GLY A 94 28.13 -0.43 18.11
CA GLY A 94 29.17 -1.48 18.05
C GLY A 94 30.45 -1.07 17.31
N GLY A 95 30.45 0.07 16.60
CA GLY A 95 31.61 0.57 15.85
C GLY A 95 32.70 1.19 16.73
N LYS A 96 33.45 0.36 17.46
CA LYS A 96 34.79 0.73 17.95
C LYS A 96 35.77 0.65 16.78
N GLY A 97 36.15 1.78 16.17
CA GLY A 97 37.27 1.80 15.22
C GLY A 97 37.38 3.06 14.34
N ASP A 98 38.29 3.93 14.75
CA ASP A 98 38.99 5.02 14.04
C ASP A 98 38.25 6.24 13.45
N PRO A 99 38.63 7.47 13.90
CA PRO A 99 38.16 8.72 13.33
C PRO A 99 39.11 9.18 12.22
N VAL A 100 38.92 8.74 10.97
CA VAL A 100 39.56 9.41 9.83
C VAL A 100 38.53 9.66 8.72
N GLY A 101 37.99 10.87 8.75
CA GLY A 101 37.57 11.65 7.59
C GLY A 101 36.68 10.97 6.55
N CYS A 102 35.36 11.06 6.75
CA CYS A 102 34.41 11.15 5.64
C CYS A 102 33.22 12.05 6.01
N PRO A 103 32.70 12.85 5.06
CA PRO A 103 31.72 13.90 5.34
C PRO A 103 30.35 13.30 5.63
N ARG A 104 29.89 13.50 6.87
CA ARG A 104 28.50 13.70 7.31
C ARG A 104 27.44 13.05 6.41
N ALA A 105 27.30 11.73 6.49
CA ALA A 105 26.03 11.09 6.19
C ALA A 105 25.00 11.65 7.18
N THR A 106 23.93 12.26 6.68
CA THR A 106 22.72 12.68 7.41
C THR A 106 21.95 11.44 7.89
N GLY A 107 22.63 10.59 8.68
CA GLY A 107 21.98 9.53 9.42
C GLY A 107 21.11 10.12 10.54
N PRO A 108 20.01 9.46 10.91
CA PRO A 108 19.21 9.89 12.06
C PRO A 108 20.10 9.96 13.31
N SER A 109 19.97 11.03 14.08
CA SER A 109 20.70 11.15 15.35
C SER A 109 20.26 10.05 16.31
N VAL A 110 21.19 9.54 17.13
CA VAL A 110 20.92 8.52 18.16
C VAL A 110 19.65 8.80 18.99
N PRO A 111 19.39 10.02 19.49
CA PRO A 111 18.15 10.31 20.23
C PRO A 111 16.88 10.24 19.38
N ALA A 112 16.94 10.51 18.07
CA ALA A 112 15.78 10.38 17.18
C ALA A 112 15.45 8.91 16.90
N LEU A 113 16.48 8.04 16.85
CA LEU A 113 16.31 6.61 16.70
C LEU A 113 15.69 5.98 17.95
N GLU A 114 16.16 6.36 19.14
CA GLU A 114 15.59 5.90 20.42
C GLU A 114 14.13 6.34 20.61
N ALA A 115 13.79 7.58 20.26
CA ALA A 115 12.40 8.05 20.28
C ALA A 115 11.51 7.27 19.32
N SER A 116 12.02 6.93 18.13
CA SER A 116 11.29 6.13 17.14
C SER A 116 11.06 4.68 17.61
N LEU A 117 12.06 4.07 18.26
CA LEU A 117 11.93 2.73 18.86
C LEU A 117 10.90 2.74 20.01
N SER A 118 10.97 3.71 20.91
CA SER A 118 10.00 3.83 22.01
C SER A 118 8.56 4.02 21.51
N ALA A 119 8.37 4.80 20.45
CA ALA A 119 7.06 4.96 19.82
C ALA A 119 6.55 3.66 19.19
N LEU A 120 7.45 2.86 18.57
CA LEU A 120 7.11 1.55 18.02
C LEU A 120 6.79 0.54 19.12
N ASP A 121 7.56 0.50 20.20
CA ASP A 121 7.30 -0.39 21.35
C ASP A 121 5.92 -0.13 21.93
N LYS A 122 5.58 1.14 22.15
CA LYS A 122 4.26 1.54 22.63
C LYS A 122 3.17 1.09 21.66
N ALA A 123 3.33 1.34 20.36
CA ALA A 123 2.36 0.94 19.35
C ALA A 123 2.18 -0.60 19.28
N LEU A 124 3.27 -1.37 19.41
CA LEU A 124 3.23 -2.83 19.41
C LEU A 124 2.51 -3.37 20.65
N THR A 125 2.74 -2.79 21.83
CA THR A 125 2.01 -3.18 23.05
C THR A 125 0.51 -2.95 22.89
N GLU A 126 0.09 -1.74 22.48
CA GLU A 126 -1.33 -1.42 22.28
C GLU A 126 -2.01 -2.31 21.22
N LEU A 127 -1.32 -2.58 20.10
CA LEU A 127 -1.84 -3.47 19.06
C LEU A 127 -1.93 -4.93 19.53
N SER A 128 -1.18 -5.34 20.55
CA SER A 128 -1.17 -6.71 21.07
C SER A 128 -2.24 -6.98 22.14
N GLU A 129 -2.92 -5.94 22.64
CA GLU A 129 -3.87 -6.08 23.76
C GLU A 129 -5.29 -6.44 23.29
N ALA A 130 -5.96 -5.49 22.64
CA ALA A 130 -7.39 -5.58 22.33
C ALA A 130 -7.68 -5.28 20.84
N PRO A 131 -8.78 -5.82 20.28
CA PRO A 131 -9.23 -5.50 18.94
C PRO A 131 -9.55 -4.02 18.87
N LEU A 132 -8.89 -3.32 17.97
CA LEU A 132 -9.16 -1.91 17.73
C LEU A 132 -10.25 -1.74 16.67
N GLU A 133 -10.94 -0.61 16.72
CA GLU A 133 -11.87 -0.24 15.66
C GLU A 133 -11.09 0.11 14.39
N LEU A 134 -11.70 -0.10 13.21
CA LEU A 134 -11.09 0.18 11.92
C LEU A 134 -10.59 1.64 11.80
N SER A 135 -11.37 2.60 12.33
CA SER A 135 -11.01 4.02 12.36
C SER A 135 -9.79 4.30 13.25
N ALA A 136 -9.69 3.62 14.39
CA ALA A 136 -8.54 3.71 15.29
C ALA A 136 -7.28 3.11 14.65
N LEU A 137 -7.40 1.95 13.98
CA LEU A 137 -6.31 1.37 13.20
C LEU A 137 -5.82 2.30 12.10
N TYR A 138 -6.76 2.96 11.39
CA TYR A 138 -6.44 3.83 10.27
C TYR A 138 -5.75 5.12 10.71
N ASN A 139 -6.36 5.86 11.64
CA ASN A 139 -5.86 7.16 12.09
C ASN A 139 -4.70 7.04 13.09
N GLY A 140 -4.70 6.00 13.93
CA GLY A 140 -3.71 5.79 14.98
C GLY A 140 -2.43 5.14 14.49
N TYR A 141 -2.50 4.29 13.45
CA TYR A 141 -1.36 3.49 13.04
C TYR A 141 -1.09 3.58 11.54
N ALA A 142 -2.07 3.24 10.69
CA ALA A 142 -1.82 3.15 9.25
C ALA A 142 -1.31 4.47 8.64
N GLN A 143 -1.95 5.60 8.97
CA GLN A 143 -1.50 6.93 8.53
C GLN A 143 -0.20 7.37 9.21
N GLN A 144 -0.10 7.21 10.54
CA GLN A 144 1.06 7.69 11.31
C GLN A 144 2.36 7.00 10.89
N PHE A 145 2.30 5.70 10.57
CA PHE A 145 3.44 4.90 10.15
C PHE A 145 3.61 4.81 8.63
N ALA A 146 2.82 5.57 7.85
CA ALA A 146 2.89 5.62 6.38
C ALA A 146 2.66 4.24 5.70
N LEU A 147 1.70 3.47 6.22
CA LEU A 147 1.29 2.17 5.68
C LEU A 147 0.16 2.37 4.65
N TRP A 148 0.52 2.96 3.50
CA TRP A 148 -0.44 3.45 2.50
C TRP A 148 -1.21 2.34 1.78
N ASP A 149 -0.56 1.23 1.48
CA ASP A 149 -1.18 0.06 0.89
C ASP A 149 -2.24 -0.58 1.82
N ILE A 150 -1.95 -0.65 3.12
CA ILE A 150 -2.92 -1.09 4.14
C ILE A 150 -4.07 -0.08 4.23
N SER A 151 -3.75 1.22 4.21
CA SER A 151 -4.74 2.30 4.22
C SER A 151 -5.73 2.18 3.04
N LEU A 152 -5.24 1.88 1.84
CA LEU A 152 -6.07 1.64 0.65
C LEU A 152 -6.99 0.42 0.84
N ARG A 153 -6.47 -0.70 1.36
CA ARG A 153 -7.28 -1.89 1.63
C ARG A 153 -8.34 -1.65 2.70
N MET A 154 -8.02 -0.88 3.74
CA MET A 154 -8.97 -0.51 4.79
C MET A 154 -10.09 0.40 4.25
N ILE A 155 -9.78 1.35 3.36
CA ILE A 155 -10.78 2.20 2.70
C ILE A 155 -11.68 1.38 1.78
N HIS A 156 -11.11 0.47 0.97
CA HIS A 156 -11.90 -0.45 0.15
C HIS A 156 -12.86 -1.29 1.02
N PHE A 157 -12.34 -1.84 2.12
CA PHE A 157 -13.14 -2.61 3.07
C PHE A 157 -14.24 -1.77 3.74
N ALA A 158 -13.94 -0.53 4.15
CA ALA A 158 -14.92 0.37 4.76
C ALA A 158 -16.01 0.81 3.75
N GLY A 159 -15.60 1.09 2.51
CA GLY A 159 -16.44 1.63 1.45
C GLY A 159 -17.40 0.63 0.81
N GLY A 160 -17.26 -0.66 1.09
CA GLY A 160 -18.31 -1.66 0.81
C GLY A 160 -19.58 -1.45 1.67
N CYS A 161 -19.52 -0.60 2.70
CA CYS A 161 -20.65 -0.18 3.51
C CYS A 161 -21.08 1.22 3.07
N GLY A 162 -21.95 1.30 2.06
CA GLY A 162 -22.26 2.54 1.33
C GLY A 162 -22.63 3.76 2.17
N GLY A 163 -22.32 4.94 1.61
CA GLY A 163 -22.86 6.23 2.09
C GLY A 163 -21.84 7.35 2.31
N GLY A 164 -20.78 7.44 1.50
CA GLY A 164 -19.86 8.58 1.51
C GLY A 164 -19.91 9.36 0.21
N ASP A 165 -19.68 10.68 0.28
CA ASP A 165 -19.57 11.55 -0.88
C ASP A 165 -18.43 11.06 -1.81
N MET A 166 -18.76 10.77 -3.06
CA MET A 166 -17.90 10.02 -3.98
C MET A 166 -16.66 10.82 -4.42
N ASP A 167 -16.79 12.14 -4.54
CA ASP A 167 -15.74 13.01 -5.06
C ASP A 167 -14.57 13.16 -4.06
N ASP A 168 -14.87 13.29 -2.77
CA ASP A 168 -13.86 13.38 -1.71
C ASP A 168 -13.07 12.07 -1.57
N ARG A 169 -13.75 10.92 -1.73
CA ARG A 169 -13.12 9.60 -1.63
C ARG A 169 -12.10 9.37 -2.76
N SER A 170 -12.44 9.76 -3.99
CA SER A 170 -11.55 9.63 -5.13
C SER A 170 -10.24 10.40 -4.93
N ALA A 171 -10.33 11.63 -4.42
CA ALA A 171 -9.14 12.44 -4.13
C ALA A 171 -8.26 11.83 -3.03
N VAL A 172 -8.85 11.27 -1.97
CA VAL A 172 -8.09 10.59 -0.90
C VAL A 172 -7.39 9.34 -1.44
N VAL A 173 -8.08 8.52 -2.24
CA VAL A 173 -7.50 7.32 -2.85
C VAL A 173 -6.32 7.67 -3.75
N GLN A 174 -6.46 8.69 -4.61
CA GLN A 174 -5.38 9.16 -5.47
C GLN A 174 -4.15 9.59 -4.66
N ARG A 175 -4.33 10.36 -3.58
CA ARG A 175 -3.23 10.78 -2.70
C ARG A 175 -2.53 9.59 -2.02
N LEU A 176 -3.28 8.58 -1.59
CA LEU A 176 -2.71 7.38 -0.98
C LEU A 176 -1.88 6.58 -1.98
N TRP A 177 -2.37 6.45 -3.21
CA TRP A 177 -1.60 5.85 -4.30
C TRP A 177 -0.34 6.64 -4.62
N ASP A 178 -0.41 7.97 -4.65
CA ASP A 178 0.78 8.81 -4.84
C ASP A 178 1.82 8.56 -3.76
N ASN A 179 1.40 8.57 -2.49
CA ASN A 179 2.31 8.32 -1.38
C ASN A 179 2.91 6.91 -1.43
N GLU A 180 2.15 5.89 -1.84
CA GLU A 180 2.64 4.53 -1.98
C GLU A 180 3.65 4.40 -3.12
N LEU A 181 3.34 4.97 -4.29
CA LEU A 181 4.24 4.97 -5.44
C LEU A 181 5.56 5.68 -5.12
N LEU A 182 5.47 6.86 -4.48
CA LEU A 182 6.64 7.61 -4.04
C LEU A 182 7.47 6.81 -3.03
N ARG A 183 6.81 6.24 -2.02
CA ARG A 183 7.47 5.42 -0.99
C ARG A 183 8.25 4.26 -1.62
N VAL A 184 7.63 3.50 -2.53
CA VAL A 184 8.28 2.36 -3.18
C VAL A 184 9.43 2.81 -4.10
N PHE A 185 9.21 3.90 -4.84
CA PHE A 185 10.21 4.46 -5.73
C PHE A 185 11.46 4.95 -4.97
N GLU A 186 11.27 5.61 -3.82
CA GLU A 186 12.37 6.13 -2.98
C GLU A 186 13.07 5.04 -2.14
N GLN A 187 12.34 3.99 -1.74
CA GLN A 187 12.92 2.87 -0.98
C GLN A 187 13.86 2.00 -1.82
N CYS A 188 13.68 2.01 -3.14
CA CYS A 188 14.57 1.32 -4.06
C CYS A 188 15.91 2.08 -4.15
N ARG A 189 16.86 1.72 -3.29
CA ARG A 189 18.22 2.30 -3.22
C ARG A 189 19.11 1.97 -4.41
N GLU A 190 18.59 1.28 -5.42
CA GLU A 190 19.35 0.97 -6.63
C GLU A 190 19.55 2.24 -7.47
N ASP A 191 20.74 2.41 -8.04
CA ASP A 191 21.08 3.53 -8.92
C ASP A 191 20.41 3.41 -10.32
N ASP A 192 19.75 2.29 -10.61
CA ASP A 192 19.06 2.05 -11.87
C ASP A 192 17.61 2.59 -11.83
N PRO A 193 17.27 3.65 -12.59
CA PRO A 193 15.93 4.22 -12.62
C PRO A 193 14.88 3.22 -13.12
N LEU A 194 15.25 2.25 -13.96
CA LEU A 194 14.31 1.27 -14.50
C LEU A 194 13.83 0.31 -13.41
N LYS A 195 14.71 -0.09 -12.49
CA LYS A 195 14.34 -0.94 -11.35
C LYS A 195 13.45 -0.24 -10.32
N ARG A 196 13.64 1.07 -10.13
CA ARG A 196 12.73 1.87 -9.27
C ARG A 196 11.32 1.91 -9.86
N ILE A 197 11.22 2.05 -11.18
CA ILE A 197 9.93 2.01 -11.90
C ILE A 197 9.34 0.60 -11.86
N GLU A 198 10.16 -0.44 -12.03
CA GLU A 198 9.73 -1.84 -11.91
C GLU A 198 9.13 -2.11 -10.53
N ALA A 199 9.78 -1.69 -9.45
CA ALA A 199 9.25 -1.80 -8.09
C ALA A 199 7.90 -1.09 -7.92
N ALA A 200 7.76 0.12 -8.48
CA ALA A 200 6.49 0.85 -8.46
C ALA A 200 5.39 0.12 -9.28
N CYS A 201 5.75 -0.46 -10.42
CA CYS A 201 4.86 -1.27 -11.25
C CYS A 201 4.42 -2.56 -10.55
N ASP A 202 5.33 -3.22 -9.82
CA ASP A 202 5.04 -4.41 -9.02
C ASP A 202 4.11 -4.09 -7.85
N ALA A 203 4.29 -2.94 -7.20
CA ALA A 203 3.39 -2.45 -6.16
C ALA A 203 1.97 -2.23 -6.72
N VAL A 204 1.83 -1.60 -7.89
CA VAL A 204 0.53 -1.41 -8.55
C VAL A 204 -0.11 -2.74 -8.91
N SER A 205 0.64 -3.68 -9.45
CA SER A 205 0.14 -5.02 -9.82
C SER A 205 -0.37 -5.80 -8.60
N THR A 206 0.43 -5.81 -7.53
CA THR A 206 0.14 -6.57 -6.31
C THR A 206 -1.00 -5.96 -5.51
N LEU A 207 -0.99 -4.63 -5.34
CA LEU A 207 -2.03 -3.95 -4.59
C LEU A 207 -3.33 -3.85 -5.40
N GLY A 208 -3.24 -3.52 -6.69
CA GLY A 208 -4.40 -3.38 -7.57
C GLY A 208 -5.18 -4.69 -7.73
N SER A 209 -4.49 -5.83 -7.88
CA SER A 209 -5.15 -7.15 -7.92
C SER A 209 -5.89 -7.48 -6.62
N SER A 210 -5.36 -7.05 -5.46
CA SER A 210 -6.04 -7.25 -4.16
C SER A 210 -7.30 -6.39 -3.98
N LEU A 211 -7.43 -5.29 -4.74
CA LEU A 211 -8.56 -4.36 -4.70
C LEU A 211 -9.67 -4.70 -5.72
N HIS A 212 -9.56 -5.83 -6.44
CA HIS A 212 -10.61 -6.38 -7.31
C HIS A 212 -11.26 -5.36 -8.27
N TYR A 213 -10.53 -4.83 -9.27
CA TYR A 213 -11.03 -3.88 -10.30
C TYR A 213 -12.21 -2.98 -9.86
N ASP A 214 -12.09 -2.35 -8.69
CA ASP A 214 -13.02 -1.33 -8.24
C ASP A 214 -12.54 0.01 -8.81
N PRO A 215 -13.30 0.65 -9.72
CA PRO A 215 -12.88 1.89 -10.37
C PRO A 215 -12.64 3.04 -9.38
N ASP A 216 -13.27 3.01 -8.21
CA ASP A 216 -13.12 4.04 -7.17
C ASP A 216 -11.84 3.85 -6.36
N MET A 217 -11.38 2.60 -6.24
CA MET A 217 -10.15 2.25 -5.52
C MET A 217 -8.92 2.13 -6.43
N LEU A 218 -9.16 1.93 -7.73
CA LEU A 218 -8.13 1.77 -8.74
C LEU A 218 -8.29 2.84 -9.84
N PRO A 219 -7.87 4.09 -9.58
CA PRO A 219 -7.96 5.18 -10.54
C PRO A 219 -6.90 5.00 -11.65
N LEU A 220 -7.15 4.09 -12.58
CA LEU A 220 -6.19 3.67 -13.60
C LEU A 220 -5.63 4.82 -14.44
N ALA A 221 -6.43 5.86 -14.71
CA ALA A 221 -5.97 7.05 -15.43
C ALA A 221 -4.91 7.83 -14.64
N HIS A 222 -5.16 8.03 -13.34
CA HIS A 222 -4.21 8.67 -12.43
C HIS A 222 -2.94 7.82 -12.29
N LEU A 223 -3.08 6.51 -12.04
CA LEU A 223 -1.95 5.60 -11.89
C LEU A 223 -1.07 5.54 -13.14
N ALA A 224 -1.69 5.52 -14.33
CA ALA A 224 -0.96 5.61 -15.58
C ALA A 224 -0.17 6.94 -15.62
N GLU A 225 -0.83 8.08 -15.47
CA GLU A 225 -0.16 9.39 -15.51
C GLU A 225 1.01 9.51 -14.51
N ARG A 226 0.85 8.99 -13.29
CA ARG A 226 1.88 9.04 -12.26
C ARG A 226 3.06 8.14 -12.54
N LEU A 227 2.83 6.90 -12.99
CA LEU A 227 3.92 6.00 -13.39
C LEU A 227 4.68 6.55 -14.60
N GLU A 228 3.99 7.17 -15.56
CA GLU A 228 4.60 7.86 -16.70
C GLU A 228 5.44 9.06 -16.25
N SER A 229 4.95 9.82 -15.27
CA SER A 229 5.67 10.97 -14.71
C SER A 229 6.93 10.53 -13.98
N LEU A 230 6.86 9.45 -13.18
CA LEU A 230 8.02 8.84 -12.54
C LEU A 230 9.02 8.32 -13.57
N ALA A 231 8.56 7.67 -14.63
CA ALA A 231 9.40 7.19 -15.72
C ALA A 231 10.09 8.31 -16.51
N ALA A 232 9.41 9.45 -16.66
CA ALA A 232 9.97 10.64 -17.29
C ALA A 232 10.98 11.39 -16.40
N GLY A 233 11.21 10.94 -15.16
CA GLY A 233 12.07 11.63 -14.20
C GLY A 233 11.53 13.00 -13.75
N LEU A 234 10.22 13.24 -13.91
CA LEU A 234 9.59 14.45 -13.37
C LEU A 234 9.62 14.37 -11.84
N PRO A 235 10.11 15.44 -11.16
CA PRO A 235 10.59 15.33 -9.80
C PRO A 235 9.49 14.94 -8.81
N THR A 236 9.85 13.97 -7.97
CA THR A 236 9.33 13.78 -6.62
C THR A 236 9.91 14.90 -5.74
N ALA A 237 9.27 16.07 -5.72
CA ALA A 237 9.55 17.26 -4.89
C ALA A 237 10.97 17.89 -4.92
N ASP A 238 12.07 17.14 -4.99
CA ASP A 238 13.44 17.64 -4.94
C ASP A 238 14.10 17.57 -6.31
N GLY A 239 13.87 18.62 -7.10
CA GLY A 239 14.43 18.77 -8.43
C GLY A 239 15.94 19.01 -8.41
N ARG A 240 16.69 18.04 -8.94
CA ARG A 240 18.00 18.22 -9.60
C ARG A 240 18.29 16.94 -10.39
N SER A 241 18.04 16.97 -11.70
CA SER A 241 18.55 15.93 -12.59
C SER A 241 19.47 16.57 -13.62
N THR A 242 20.62 15.95 -13.85
CA THR A 242 21.63 16.43 -14.80
C THR A 242 21.24 16.05 -16.25
N ALA A 243 21.75 16.76 -17.25
CA ALA A 243 21.42 16.49 -18.66
C ALA A 243 21.86 15.08 -19.14
N ALA A 244 22.84 14.46 -18.48
CA ALA A 244 23.26 13.08 -18.75
C ALA A 244 22.28 12.04 -18.15
N GLU A 245 21.74 12.30 -16.96
CA GLU A 245 20.65 11.51 -16.37
C GLU A 245 19.39 11.60 -17.23
N ALA A 246 19.08 12.77 -17.79
CA ALA A 246 17.93 12.97 -18.67
C ALA A 246 17.97 12.07 -19.93
N ALA A 247 19.15 11.83 -20.51
CA ALA A 247 19.29 10.94 -21.68
C ALA A 247 19.11 9.46 -21.33
N VAL A 248 19.66 9.02 -20.19
CA VAL A 248 19.44 7.66 -19.66
C VAL A 248 17.97 7.45 -19.29
N LEU A 249 17.32 8.49 -18.74
CA LEU A 249 15.89 8.49 -18.41
C LEU A 249 15.00 8.37 -19.65
N VAL A 250 15.38 8.92 -20.81
CA VAL A 250 14.59 8.79 -22.06
C VAL A 250 14.62 7.36 -22.61
N GLU A 251 15.79 6.69 -22.58
CA GLU A 251 15.90 5.28 -22.97
C GLU A 251 15.15 4.37 -21.97
N ALA A 252 15.27 4.65 -20.66
CA ALA A 252 14.54 3.97 -19.61
C ALA A 252 13.01 4.18 -19.73
N ALA A 253 12.55 5.37 -20.13
CA ALA A 253 11.14 5.68 -20.36
C ALA A 253 10.55 4.91 -21.54
N ASN A 254 11.33 4.66 -22.59
CA ASN A 254 10.90 3.80 -23.69
C ASN A 254 10.72 2.35 -23.21
N ARG A 255 11.64 1.82 -22.39
CA ARG A 255 11.57 0.44 -21.88
C ARG A 255 10.57 0.25 -20.74
N SER A 256 10.32 1.28 -19.93
CA SER A 256 9.32 1.24 -18.85
C SER A 256 7.89 1.16 -19.38
N SER A 257 7.69 1.44 -20.67
CA SER A 257 6.39 1.41 -21.32
C SER A 257 5.69 0.07 -21.24
N GLU A 258 6.44 -1.01 -21.49
CA GLU A 258 5.94 -2.38 -21.40
C GLU A 258 5.63 -2.75 -19.95
N LEU A 259 6.49 -2.33 -19.01
CA LEU A 259 6.31 -2.56 -17.57
C LEU A 259 5.03 -1.90 -17.05
N ILE A 260 4.82 -0.62 -17.38
CA ILE A 260 3.65 0.16 -16.94
C ILE A 260 2.36 -0.46 -17.50
N VAL A 261 2.31 -0.79 -18.80
CA VAL A 261 1.13 -1.39 -19.41
C VAL A 261 0.83 -2.76 -18.81
N ARG A 262 1.85 -3.59 -18.61
CA ARG A 262 1.71 -4.91 -17.97
C ARG A 262 1.18 -4.78 -16.54
N ALA A 263 1.72 -3.84 -15.77
CA ALA A 263 1.30 -3.62 -14.40
C ALA A 263 -0.14 -3.13 -14.28
N LEU A 264 -0.54 -2.16 -15.10
CA LEU A 264 -1.92 -1.66 -15.13
C LEU A 264 -2.90 -2.75 -15.59
N THR A 265 -2.49 -3.60 -16.54
CA THR A 265 -3.32 -4.72 -17.01
C THR A 265 -3.50 -5.75 -15.90
N ALA A 266 -2.42 -6.09 -15.18
CA ALA A 266 -2.49 -6.99 -14.03
C ALA A 266 -3.38 -6.42 -12.90
N ALA A 267 -3.21 -5.14 -12.57
CA ALA A 267 -4.05 -4.44 -11.60
C ALA A 267 -5.54 -4.42 -12.00
N ALA A 268 -5.82 -4.30 -13.30
CA ALA A 268 -7.17 -4.35 -13.88
C ALA A 268 -7.72 -5.77 -14.07
N GLY A 269 -7.15 -6.78 -13.40
CA GLY A 269 -7.62 -8.17 -13.50
C GLY A 269 -7.41 -8.79 -14.88
N GLY A 270 -6.41 -8.34 -15.64
CA GLY A 270 -6.13 -8.82 -16.99
C GLY A 270 -6.89 -8.07 -18.10
N SER A 271 -7.69 -7.05 -17.77
CA SER A 271 -8.51 -6.33 -18.74
C SER A 271 -7.69 -5.32 -19.56
N THR A 272 -7.17 -5.75 -20.70
CA THR A 272 -6.49 -4.85 -21.67
C THR A 272 -7.44 -3.77 -22.20
N ALA A 273 -8.74 -4.07 -22.30
CA ALA A 273 -9.76 -3.10 -22.71
C ALA A 273 -9.91 -1.92 -21.74
N ALA A 274 -9.78 -2.16 -20.42
CA ALA A 274 -9.82 -1.10 -19.41
C ALA A 274 -8.62 -0.17 -19.53
N VAL A 275 -7.42 -0.73 -19.68
CA VAL A 275 -6.18 0.01 -19.89
C VAL A 275 -6.23 0.78 -21.21
N TRP A 276 -6.76 0.18 -22.27
CA TRP A 276 -6.95 0.86 -23.56
C TRP A 276 -7.88 2.06 -23.45
N LYS A 277 -8.99 1.98 -22.70
CA LYS A 277 -9.89 3.12 -22.46
C LYS A 277 -9.17 4.29 -21.77
N VAL A 278 -8.17 4.02 -20.94
CA VAL A 278 -7.35 5.05 -20.27
C VAL A 278 -6.38 5.72 -21.23
N TYR A 279 -5.64 4.93 -22.03
CA TYR A 279 -4.66 5.48 -22.96
C TYR A 279 -5.29 6.10 -24.22
N LYS A 280 -6.50 5.67 -24.59
CA LYS A 280 -7.22 6.17 -25.77
C LYS A 280 -7.38 7.70 -25.76
N PRO A 281 -7.95 8.35 -24.72
CA PRO A 281 -8.02 9.81 -24.63
C PRO A 281 -6.66 10.50 -24.68
N LEU A 282 -5.63 9.92 -24.04
CA LEU A 282 -4.28 10.49 -24.01
C LEU A 282 -3.68 10.54 -25.42
N VAL A 283 -3.95 9.53 -26.25
CA VAL A 283 -3.49 9.48 -27.65
C VAL A 283 -4.29 10.40 -28.56
N TYR A 284 -5.61 10.54 -28.35
CA TYR A 284 -6.46 11.42 -29.17
C TYR A 284 -6.30 12.90 -28.83
N ARG A 285 -6.02 13.27 -27.57
CA ARG A 285 -5.78 14.66 -27.16
C ARG A 285 -4.58 15.28 -27.91
N GLU A 286 -3.62 14.45 -28.30
CA GLU A 286 -2.42 14.87 -29.05
C GLU A 286 -2.65 14.99 -30.56
N GLN A 287 -3.64 14.28 -31.13
CA GLN A 287 -3.96 14.38 -32.56
C GLN A 287 -4.74 15.66 -32.91
N GLY A 288 -5.35 16.31 -31.91
CA GLY A 288 -6.20 17.49 -32.08
C GLY A 288 -5.57 18.84 -31.71
N HIS A 289 -4.29 18.91 -31.33
CA HIS A 289 -3.64 20.18 -30.92
C HIS A 289 -2.33 20.42 -31.70
N THR A 290 -2.44 21.10 -32.84
CA THR A 290 -1.31 21.84 -33.44
C THR A 290 -1.16 23.19 -32.72
N VAL A 291 -0.43 23.20 -31.61
CA VAL A 291 0.02 24.44 -30.94
C VAL A 291 1.45 24.73 -31.41
N PRO A 292 1.82 25.98 -31.76
CA PRO A 292 3.11 26.30 -32.35
C PRO A 292 4.24 26.05 -31.34
N ALA A 293 5.36 25.59 -31.89
CA ALA A 293 6.54 25.15 -31.16
C ALA A 293 7.16 26.28 -30.31
N THR A 294 7.00 26.18 -28.99
CA THR A 294 7.94 26.73 -28.01
C THR A 294 8.87 25.62 -27.50
N PRO A 295 10.07 25.95 -27.00
CA PRO A 295 11.14 24.98 -26.81
C PRO A 295 10.92 24.19 -25.52
N MET A 296 10.12 23.12 -25.60
CA MET A 296 10.02 22.07 -24.58
C MET A 296 9.92 20.73 -25.31
N ASP A 297 11.05 20.26 -25.84
CA ASP A 297 11.18 18.96 -26.54
C ASP A 297 10.85 17.74 -25.66
N SER A 298 10.68 17.92 -24.34
CA SER A 298 10.31 16.88 -23.36
C SER A 298 8.90 16.30 -23.55
N TYR A 299 8.02 16.97 -24.28
CA TYR A 299 6.66 16.47 -24.56
C TYR A 299 6.56 15.65 -25.86
N ARG A 300 7.52 15.77 -26.79
CA ARG A 300 7.48 15.05 -28.08
C ARG A 300 7.89 13.57 -27.96
N THR A 301 8.77 13.24 -27.02
CA THR A 301 9.12 11.85 -26.66
C THR A 301 7.92 11.09 -26.08
N ASN A 302 7.03 11.79 -25.37
CA ASN A 302 5.80 11.20 -24.81
C ASN A 302 4.85 10.67 -25.90
N ALA A 303 4.75 11.33 -27.06
CA ALA A 303 3.83 10.90 -28.13
C ALA A 303 4.27 9.59 -28.82
N ALA A 304 5.58 9.39 -29.02
CA ALA A 304 6.11 8.15 -29.58
C ALA A 304 5.95 6.99 -28.59
N VAL A 305 6.28 7.22 -27.32
CA VAL A 305 6.09 6.30 -26.19
C VAL A 305 4.62 5.86 -26.06
N ARG A 306 3.68 6.80 -26.14
CA ARG A 306 2.23 6.52 -26.05
C ARG A 306 1.71 5.74 -27.25
N ARG A 307 2.26 5.93 -28.46
CA ARG A 307 1.91 5.11 -29.64
C ARG A 307 2.41 3.68 -29.53
N VAL A 308 3.63 3.48 -29.02
CA VAL A 308 4.16 2.13 -28.72
C VAL A 308 3.23 1.42 -27.72
N LYS A 309 2.73 2.13 -26.70
CA LYS A 309 1.77 1.58 -25.73
C LYS A 309 0.43 1.17 -26.33
N VAL A 310 -0.10 1.95 -27.27
CA VAL A 310 -1.32 1.56 -28.01
C VAL A 310 -1.06 0.34 -28.90
N GLN A 311 0.14 0.19 -29.45
CA GLN A 311 0.52 -1.01 -30.22
C GLN A 311 0.67 -2.24 -29.32
N LEU A 312 1.22 -2.10 -28.11
CA LEU A 312 1.34 -3.17 -27.12
C LEU A 312 -0.02 -3.68 -26.59
N LEU A 313 -1.07 -2.87 -26.73
CA LEU A 313 -2.43 -3.21 -26.31
C LEU A 313 -3.31 -3.80 -27.43
N ARG A 314 -2.79 -3.94 -28.66
CA ARG A 314 -3.47 -4.57 -29.80
C ARG A 314 -3.08 -6.02 -29.95
#